data_AF-A0A9D2BMC5-F1
#
_entry.id   AF-A0A9D2BMC5-F1
#
_cell.length_a   1.000
_cell.length_b   1.000
_cell.length_c   1.000
_cell.angle_alpha   90.00
_cell.angle_beta   90.00
_cell.angle_gamma   90.00
#
_symmetry.space_group_name_H-M   'P 1'
#
loop_
_entity.id
_entity.type
_entity.pdbx_description
1 polymer ?
#
loop_
_entity_poly.entity_id
_entity_poly.type
_entity_poly.pdbx_seq_one_letter_code
_entity_poly.pdbx_strand_id
1 'polypeptide(L)' 'MKEKKEIMTVKEFAEASGLKECAVRRLVKEQRVCYMKIGSRYYINYPRSMEFLINSPIADIVWTEPKKMPDFN' A
#
# COMPACT_ATOMS: atom_id res chain seq x y z
N MET A 1 16.96 -0.38 -16.59
CA MET A 1 15.85 -0.13 -15.64
C MET A 1 14.70 -1.06 -16.01
N LYS A 2 14.18 -1.88 -15.09
CA LYS A 2 12.95 -2.64 -15.35
C LYS A 2 11.80 -1.65 -15.45
N GLU A 3 11.04 -1.67 -16.56
CA GLU A 3 9.79 -0.92 -16.67
C GLU A 3 8.89 -1.29 -15.48
N LYS A 4 8.45 -0.29 -14.73
CA LYS A 4 7.54 -0.49 -13.61
C LYS A 4 6.18 -0.86 -14.20
N LYS A 5 5.77 -2.12 -14.05
CA LYS A 5 4.40 -2.54 -14.41
C LYS A 5 3.40 -1.62 -13.70
N GLU A 6 2.49 -1.03 -14.45
CA GLU A 6 1.45 -0.17 -13.89
C GLU A 6 0.39 -0.96 -13.13
N ILE A 7 0.10 -2.17 -13.59
CA ILE A 7 -0.89 -3.08 -13.01
C ILE A 7 -0.16 -4.28 -12.40
N MET A 8 -0.40 -4.53 -11.12
CA MET A 8 0.28 -5.54 -10.33
C MET A 8 -0.73 -6.50 -9.70
N THR A 9 -0.37 -7.78 -9.57
CA THR A 9 -1.08 -8.69 -8.68
C THR A 9 -0.89 -8.28 -7.22
N VAL A 10 -1.69 -8.84 -6.30
CA VAL A 10 -1.52 -8.64 -4.85
C VAL A 10 -0.08 -8.93 -4.39
N LYS A 11 0.54 -9.98 -4.93
CA LYS A 11 1.92 -10.37 -4.59
C LYS A 11 2.93 -9.36 -5.11
N GLU A 12 2.85 -8.98 -6.38
CA GLU A 12 3.75 -7.98 -6.96
C GLU A 12 3.61 -6.62 -6.27
N PHE A 13 2.38 -6.22 -5.92
CA PHE A 13 2.14 -4.98 -5.18
C PHE A 13 2.72 -5.03 -3.77
N ALA A 14 2.60 -6.16 -3.07
CA ALA A 14 3.20 -6.38 -1.76
C ALA A 14 4.73 -6.21 -1.82
N GLU A 15 5.38 -6.86 -2.79
CA GLU A 15 6.81 -6.73 -3.03
C GLU A 15 7.23 -5.29 -3.36
N ALA A 16 6.46 -4.60 -4.22
CA ALA A 16 6.79 -3.23 -4.67
C ALA A 16 6.48 -2.12 -3.65
N SER A 17 5.54 -2.35 -2.73
CA SER A 17 5.17 -1.39 -1.68
C SER A 17 5.86 -1.65 -0.35
N GLY A 18 6.53 -2.80 -0.20
CA GLY A 18 7.12 -3.24 1.07
C GLY A 18 6.08 -3.72 2.11
N LEU A 19 4.81 -3.85 1.71
CA LEU A 19 3.74 -4.34 2.58
C LEU A 19 3.64 -5.86 2.54
N LYS A 20 3.17 -6.47 3.63
CA LYS A 20 2.81 -7.89 3.61
C LYS A 20 1.56 -8.11 2.75
N GLU A 21 1.49 -9.23 2.02
CA GLU A 21 0.32 -9.55 1.19
C GLU A 21 -1.01 -9.55 1.98
N CYS A 22 -0.99 -9.93 3.26
CA CYS A 22 -2.18 -9.87 4.11
C CYS A 22 -2.68 -8.44 4.32
N ALA A 23 -1.77 -7.47 4.47
CA ALA A 23 -2.09 -6.06 4.56
C ALA A 23 -2.62 -5.54 3.22
N VAL A 24 -2.02 -5.94 2.11
CA VAL A 24 -2.51 -5.59 0.76
C VAL A 24 -3.93 -6.13 0.53
N ARG A 25 -4.20 -7.39 0.89
CA ARG A 25 -5.56 -7.96 0.83
C ARG A 25 -6.56 -7.18 1.67
N ARG A 26 -6.12 -6.68 2.83
CA ARG A 26 -6.95 -5.84 3.71
C ARG A 26 -7.21 -4.47 3.09
N LEU A 27 -6.21 -3.82 2.50
CA LEU A 27 -6.38 -2.58 1.74
C LEU A 27 -7.38 -2.72 0.59
N VAL A 28 -7.35 -3.84 -0.15
CA VAL A 28 -8.33 -4.14 -1.19
C VAL A 28 -9.74 -4.29 -0.60
N LYS A 29 -9.89 -5.03 0.50
CA LYS A 29 -11.19 -5.21 1.19
C LYS A 29 -11.76 -3.90 1.74
N GLU A 30 -10.89 -3.05 2.27
CA GLU A 30 -11.22 -1.72 2.80
C GLU A 30 -11.38 -0.67 1.69
N GLN A 31 -11.20 -1.04 0.41
CA GLN A 31 -11.28 -0.14 -0.74
C GLN A 31 -10.30 1.05 -0.69
N ARG A 32 -9.11 0.82 -0.13
CA ARG A 32 -8.06 1.84 0.09
C ARG A 32 -6.94 1.82 -0.95
N VAL A 33 -7.15 1.08 -2.05
CA VAL A 33 -6.25 1.01 -3.20
C VAL A 33 -7.07 0.99 -4.48
N CYS A 34 -6.48 1.43 -5.59
CA CYS A 34 -7.10 1.35 -6.90
C CYS A 34 -6.94 -0.07 -7.45
N TYR A 35 -8.01 -0.87 -7.47
CA TYR A 35 -7.97 -2.25 -7.94
C TYR A 35 -9.07 -2.57 -8.96
N MET A 36 -8.84 -3.62 -9.75
CA MET A 36 -9.85 -4.31 -10.54
C MET A 36 -9.88 -5.79 -10.15
N LYS A 37 -11.07 -6.40 -10.20
CA LYS A 37 -11.27 -7.83 -9.96
C LYS A 37 -11.58 -8.52 -11.28
N ILE A 38 -10.79 -9.54 -11.62
CA ILE A 38 -11.00 -10.38 -12.81
C ILE A 38 -11.08 -11.83 -12.34
N GLY A 39 -12.28 -12.41 -12.40
CA GLY A 39 -12.57 -13.72 -11.81
C GLY A 39 -12.28 -13.73 -10.30
N SER A 40 -11.38 -14.61 -9.86
CA SER A 40 -10.93 -14.71 -8.47
C SER A 40 -9.69 -13.87 -8.14
N ARG A 41 -9.12 -13.15 -9.12
CA ARG A 41 -7.87 -12.41 -8.97
C ARG A 41 -8.10 -10.91 -8.83
N TYR A 42 -7.29 -10.29 -7.98
CA TYR A 42 -7.22 -8.84 -7.83
C TYR A 42 -5.95 -8.31 -8.48
N TYR A 43 -6.12 -7.24 -9.26
CA TYR A 43 -5.06 -6.49 -9.89
C TYR A 43 -5.13 -5.04 -9.40
N ILE A 44 -3.99 -4.48 -9.03
CA ILE A 44 -3.86 -3.19 -8.36
C ILE A 44 -3.08 -2.26 -9.28
N ASN A 45 -3.61 -1.07 -9.53
CA ASN A 45 -2.87 -0.02 -10.21
C ASN A 45 -1.87 0.59 -9.21
N TYR A 46 -0.57 0.35 -9.43
CA TYR A 46 0.48 0.75 -8.49
C TYR A 46 0.57 2.27 -8.31
N PRO A 47 0.81 3.09 -9.36
CA PRO A 47 1.02 4.53 -9.18
C PRO A 47 -0.19 5.21 -8.53
N ARG A 48 -1.41 4.91 -8.97
CA ARG A 48 -2.63 5.52 -8.38
C ARG A 48 -2.86 5.08 -6.94
N SER A 49 -2.59 3.82 -6.63
CA SER A 49 -2.75 3.32 -5.25
C SER A 49 -1.71 3.94 -4.31
N MET A 50 -0.46 4.08 -4.74
CA MET A 50 0.58 4.70 -3.93
C MET A 50 0.30 6.19 -3.70
N GLU A 51 -0.16 6.91 -4.72
CA GLU A 51 -0.61 8.29 -4.57
C GLU A 51 -1.73 8.40 -3.53
N PHE A 52 -2.73 7.52 -3.61
CA PHE A 52 -3.81 7.48 -2.62
C PHE A 52 -3.31 7.12 -1.21
N LEU A 53 -2.39 6.17 -1.06
CA LEU A 53 -1.86 5.78 0.25
C LEU A 53 -0.99 6.86 0.91
N ILE A 54 -0.30 7.68 0.11
CA ILE A 54 0.61 8.73 0.59
C ILE A 54 -0.16 10.03 0.85
N ASN A 55 -1.01 10.44 -0.09
CA ASN A 55 -1.63 11.76 -0.09
C ASN A 55 -3.05 11.78 0.50
N SER A 56 -3.74 10.64 0.53
CA SER A 56 -5.08 10.61 1.08
C SER A 56 -5.00 10.65 2.61
N PRO A 57 -5.75 11.52 3.29
CA PRO A 57 -5.91 11.48 4.73
C PRO A 57 -6.70 10.22 5.05
N ILE A 58 -6.02 9.08 5.11
CA ILE A 58 -6.62 7.93 5.74
C ILE A 58 -6.67 8.31 7.22
N ALA A 59 -7.84 8.75 7.66
CA ALA A 59 -8.10 9.21 9.02
C ALA A 59 -7.60 8.24 10.10
N ASP A 60 -7.40 6.96 9.75
CA ASP A 60 -6.94 5.90 10.64
C ASP A 60 -5.45 5.54 10.53
N ILE A 61 -4.71 6.03 9.52
CA ILE A 61 -3.23 5.93 9.50
C ILE A 61 -2.68 7.20 10.12
N VAL A 62 -2.63 7.20 11.45
CA VAL A 62 -1.83 8.17 12.19
C VAL A 62 -0.38 7.73 12.08
N TRP A 63 0.38 8.39 11.20
CA TRP A 63 1.84 8.30 11.25
C TRP A 63 2.28 8.77 12.63
N THR A 64 2.62 7.81 13.48
CA THR A 64 3.10 8.12 14.83
C THR A 64 4.59 8.36 14.71
N GLU A 65 5.03 9.59 14.96
CA GLU A 65 6.46 9.86 15.04
C GLU A 65 7.08 9.00 16.15
N PRO A 66 8.28 8.43 15.92
CA PRO A 66 8.97 7.74 16.99
C PRO A 66 9.20 8.72 18.14
N LYS A 67 8.88 8.31 19.36
CA LYS A 67 9.18 9.12 20.56
C LYS A 67 10.67 9.42 20.56
N LYS A 68 11.06 10.70 20.66
CA LYS A 68 12.45 11.08 20.92
C LYS A 68 12.89 10.33 22.17
N MET A 69 13.92 9.49 22.04
CA MET A 69 14.53 8.88 23.23
C MET A 69 15.08 10.04 24.08
N PRO A 70 14.87 10.05 25.40
CA PRO A 70 15.53 11.03 26.25
C PRO A 70 17.04 10.89 26.08
N ASP A 71 17.74 12.01 25.99
CA ASP A 71 19.20 12.02 25.99
C ASP A 71 19.66 11.33 27.27
N PHE A 72 20.39 10.22 27.14
CA PHE A 72 21.07 9.59 28.26
C PHE A 72 22.23 10.51 28.64
N ASN A 73 21.99 11.41 29.60
CA ASN A 73 23.04 12.16 30.31
C ASN A 73 23.77 11.25 31.31
#